data_AF-A0A2C6L430-F1
#
_entry.id   AF-A0A2C6L430-F1
#
_cell.length_a   1.000
_cell.length_b   1.000
_cell.length_c   1.000
_cell.angle_alpha   90.00
_cell.angle_beta   90.00
_cell.angle_gamma   90.00
#
_symmetry.space_group_name_H-M   'P 1'
#
loop_
_entity.id
_entity.type
_entity.pdbx_description
1 polymer ?
#
loop_
_entity_poly.entity_id
_entity_poly.type
_entity_poly.pdbx_seq_one_letter_code
_entity_poly.pdbx_strand_id
1 'polypeptide(L)'
;MATRAYLLVNVFDDVNQQEFLKILRQLEEMPEVDFVDPVVGDWDIVIMIEAPITVEIVAKKLKEQTWIKELKVLKIVSLFERHRASKKALLAALQHEGE
;
A
#
# COMPACT_ATOMS: atom_id res chain seq x y z
N MET A 1 -8.18 13.26 6.31
CA MET A 1 -7.39 12.51 5.30
C MET A 1 -6.50 11.54 6.06
N ALA A 2 -6.30 10.33 5.55
CA ALA A 2 -5.49 9.34 6.26
C ALA A 2 -4.00 9.71 6.15
N THR A 3 -3.32 9.75 7.30
CA THR A 3 -1.87 9.99 7.39
C THR A 3 -1.09 8.70 7.50
N ARG A 4 -1.75 7.57 7.83
CA ARG A 4 -1.11 6.26 7.97
C ARG A 4 -1.71 5.25 7.02
N ALA A 5 -0.88 4.35 6.49
CA ALA A 5 -1.31 3.28 5.62
C ALA A 5 -0.35 2.10 5.62
N TYR A 6 -0.87 0.93 5.28
CA TYR A 6 -0.07 -0.19 4.78
C TYR A 6 -0.04 -0.13 3.26
N LEU A 7 1.15 -0.28 2.69
CA LEU A 7 1.36 -0.42 1.26
C LEU A 7 1.79 -1.85 0.99
N LEU A 8 1.11 -2.49 0.05
CA LEU A 8 1.50 -3.81 -0.45
C LEU A 8 2.11 -3.61 -1.82
N VAL A 9 3.30 -4.19 -2.04
CA VAL A 9 4.09 -3.97 -3.26
C VAL A 9 4.49 -5.32 -3.85
N ASN A 10 4.28 -5.45 -5.16
CA ASN A 10 4.92 -6.48 -5.97
C ASN A 10 6.01 -5.83 -6.81
N VAL A 11 7.16 -6.49 -6.90
CA VAL A 11 8.28 -6.07 -7.74
C VAL A 11 8.19 -6.76 -9.10
N PHE A 12 8.89 -6.24 -10.11
CA PHE A 12 9.01 -6.94 -11.39
C PHE A 12 9.85 -8.20 -11.25
N ASP A 13 9.53 -9.21 -12.07
CA ASP A 13 10.13 -10.56 -12.00
C ASP A 13 11.62 -10.57 -12.40
N ASP A 14 12.12 -9.49 -13.01
CA ASP A 14 13.52 -9.29 -13.41
C ASP A 14 14.39 -8.67 -12.30
N VAL A 15 13.80 -8.24 -11.20
CA VAL A 15 14.52 -7.73 -10.03
C VAL A 15 15.28 -8.87 -9.35
N ASN A 16 16.61 -8.81 -9.40
CA ASN A 16 17.44 -9.83 -8.77
C ASN A 16 17.58 -9.61 -7.26
N GLN A 17 18.13 -10.61 -6.55
CA GLN A 17 18.30 -10.56 -5.09
C GLN A 17 19.11 -9.35 -4.60
N GLN A 18 20.15 -8.93 -5.32
CA GLN A 18 20.98 -7.79 -4.90
C GLN A 18 20.24 -6.47 -5.09
N GLU A 19 19.46 -6.33 -6.16
CA GLU A 19 18.58 -5.18 -6.40
C GLU A 19 17.47 -5.12 -5.38
N PHE A 20 16.85 -6.26 -5.07
CA PHE A 20 15.83 -6.37 -4.03
C PHE A 20 16.34 -5.87 -2.67
N LEU A 21 17.54 -6.28 -2.26
CA LEU A 21 18.16 -5.79 -1.02
C LEU A 21 18.43 -4.28 -1.04
N LYS A 22 18.80 -3.72 -2.20
CA LYS A 22 18.99 -2.26 -2.34
C LYS A 22 17.66 -1.52 -2.23
N ILE A 23 16.61 -2.05 -2.85
CA ILE A 23 15.25 -1.50 -2.77
C ILE A 23 14.80 -1.44 -1.32
N LEU A 24 14.94 -2.53 -0.56
CA LEU A 24 14.55 -2.56 0.85
C LEU A 24 15.26 -1.46 1.67
N ARG A 25 16.58 -1.34 1.53
CA ARG A 25 17.35 -0.28 2.22
C ARG A 25 16.91 1.12 1.82
N GLN A 26 16.67 1.37 0.54
CA GLN A 26 16.19 2.66 0.06
C GLN A 26 14.81 3.01 0.63
N LEU A 27 13.94 2.03 0.79
CA LEU A 27 12.62 2.22 1.41
C LEU A 27 12.76 2.53 2.91
N GLU A 28 13.64 1.83 3.63
CA GLU A 28 13.92 2.08 5.06
C GLU A 28 14.51 3.48 5.31
N GLU A 29 15.24 4.04 4.34
CA GLU A 29 15.80 5.40 4.43
C GLU A 29 14.75 6.51 4.19
N MET A 30 13.53 6.17 3.75
CA MET A 30 12.48 7.16 3.52
C MET A 30 11.89 7.67 4.84
N PRO A 31 11.80 9.00 5.05
CA PRO A 31 11.32 9.54 6.33
C PRO A 31 9.84 9.27 6.59
N GLU A 32 9.06 8.97 5.55
CA GLU A 32 7.65 8.63 5.68
C GLU A 32 7.41 7.15 6.01
N VAL A 33 8.44 6.32 6.02
CA VAL A 33 8.38 4.88 6.26
C VAL A 33 8.72 4.58 7.71
N ASP A 34 7.85 3.82 8.38
CA ASP A 34 8.10 3.32 9.74
C ASP A 34 8.74 1.93 9.71
N PHE A 35 8.29 1.06 8.80
CA PHE A 35 8.94 -0.24 8.55
C PHE A 35 8.71 -0.77 7.14
N VAL A 36 9.60 -1.67 6.73
CA VAL A 36 9.58 -2.40 5.45
C VAL A 36 9.88 -3.85 5.74
N ASP A 37 8.96 -4.74 5.40
CA ASP A 37 9.15 -6.18 5.57
C ASP A 37 8.97 -6.92 4.25
N PRO A 38 9.94 -7.73 3.79
CA PRO A 38 9.69 -8.72 2.76
C PRO A 38 8.79 -9.82 3.32
N VAL A 39 7.80 -10.27 2.54
CA VAL A 39 6.78 -11.21 3.00
C VAL A 39 6.62 -12.40 2.04
N VAL A 40 6.01 -13.47 2.52
CA VAL A 40 5.65 -14.64 1.70
C VAL A 40 4.14 -14.61 1.44
N GLY A 41 3.73 -14.59 0.17
CA GLY A 41 2.33 -14.60 -0.24
C GLY A 41 2.12 -13.99 -1.62
N ASP A 42 0.95 -13.40 -1.84
CA ASP A 42 0.58 -12.71 -3.10
C ASP A 42 1.29 -11.35 -3.28
N TRP A 43 2.04 -10.92 -2.27
CA TRP A 43 2.77 -9.67 -2.21
C TRP A 43 4.23 -9.94 -1.84
N ASP A 44 5.16 -9.16 -2.39
CA ASP A 44 6.59 -9.32 -2.10
C ASP A 44 7.02 -8.49 -0.87
N ILE A 45 6.43 -7.29 -0.71
CA ILE A 45 6.83 -6.32 0.33
C ILE A 45 5.59 -5.71 0.98
N VAL A 46 5.65 -5.55 2.31
CA VAL A 46 4.72 -4.73 3.10
C VAL A 46 5.47 -3.54 3.67
N ILE A 47 4.90 -2.34 3.50
CA ILE A 47 5.45 -1.09 4.03
C ILE A 47 4.40 -0.46 4.92
N MET A 48 4.78 -0.02 6.12
CA MET A 48 3.93 0.89 6.89
C MET A 48 4.50 2.29 6.80
N ILE A 49 3.61 3.24 6.47
CA ILE A 49 3.97 4.64 6.33
C ILE A 49 3.19 5.52 7.30
N GLU A 50 3.86 6.57 7.75
CA GLU A 50 3.28 7.72 8.42
C GLU A 50 3.65 8.99 7.65
N ALA A 51 2.70 9.46 6.84
CA ALA A 51 2.86 10.62 5.99
C ALA A 51 2.48 11.91 6.76
N PRO A 52 3.31 12.97 6.70
CA PRO A 52 3.02 14.24 7.38
C PRO A 52 1.76 14.95 6.86
N ILE A 53 1.41 14.73 5.58
CA ILE A 53 0.31 15.42 4.90
C ILE A 53 -0.74 14.40 4.44
N THR A 54 -0.41 13.56 3.45
CA THR A 54 -1.33 12.56 2.91
C THR A 54 -0.61 11.31 2.40
N VAL A 55 -1.23 10.15 2.60
CA VAL A 55 -0.77 8.85 2.08
C VAL A 55 -0.64 8.84 0.55
N GLU A 56 -1.49 9.60 -0.16
CA GLU A 56 -1.52 9.66 -1.61
C GLU A 56 -0.24 10.21 -2.22
N ILE A 57 0.42 11.16 -1.55
CA ILE A 57 1.70 11.72 -2.02
C ILE A 57 2.79 10.64 -1.98
N VAL A 58 2.88 9.90 -0.86
CA VAL A 58 3.86 8.81 -0.71
C VAL A 58 3.57 7.68 -1.70
N ALA A 59 2.31 7.30 -1.86
CA ALA A 59 1.91 6.29 -2.83
C ALA A 59 2.23 6.70 -4.28
N LYS A 60 2.06 7.99 -4.64
CA LYS A 60 2.42 8.50 -5.97
C LYS A 60 3.94 8.42 -6.19
N LYS A 61 4.73 8.87 -5.21
CA LYS A 61 6.20 8.77 -5.24
C LYS A 61 6.68 7.34 -5.43
N LEU A 62 6.03 6.36 -4.80
CA LEU A 62 6.35 4.95 -4.99
C LEU A 62 5.93 4.45 -6.37
N LYS A 63 4.76 4.82 -6.89
CA LYS A 63 4.33 4.43 -8.25
C LYS A 63 5.25 4.94 -9.36
N GLU A 64 6.05 5.97 -9.11
CA GLU A 64 7.04 6.49 -10.05
C GLU A 64 8.33 5.65 -10.08
N GLN A 65 8.48 4.67 -9.17
CA GLN A 65 9.61 3.74 -9.15
C GLN A 65 9.47 2.68 -10.23
N THR A 66 10.52 2.47 -11.01
CA THR A 66 10.50 1.55 -12.16
C THR A 66 10.50 0.07 -11.77
N TRP A 67 10.83 -0.25 -10.52
CA TRP A 67 10.88 -1.63 -10.03
C TRP A 67 9.53 -2.13 -9.47
N ILE A 68 8.54 -1.24 -9.32
CA ILE A 68 7.21 -1.61 -8.82
C ILE A 68 6.32 -2.11 -9.96
N LYS A 69 5.91 -3.38 -9.86
CA LYS A 69 4.93 -4.02 -10.74
C LYS A 69 3.50 -3.68 -10.33
N GLU A 70 3.23 -3.74 -9.03
CA GLU A 70 1.91 -3.46 -8.47
C GLU A 70 2.03 -2.77 -7.11
N LEU A 71 1.15 -1.80 -6.84
CA LEU A 71 1.04 -1.12 -5.55
C LEU A 71 -0.41 -1.04 -5.10
N LYS A 72 -0.70 -1.59 -3.92
CA LYS A 72 -1.99 -1.45 -3.25
C LYS A 72 -1.86 -0.64 -1.96
N VAL A 73 -2.77 0.32 -1.79
CA VAL A 73 -2.79 1.23 -0.64
C VAL A 73 -3.94 0.87 0.29
N LEU A 74 -3.61 0.50 1.52
CA LEU A 74 -4.56 0.23 2.61
C LEU A 74 -4.51 1.37 3.63
N LYS A 75 -5.34 2.39 3.41
CA LYS A 75 -5.42 3.54 4.31
C LYS A 75 -5.97 3.12 5.67
N ILE A 76 -5.28 3.51 6.74
CA ILE A 76 -5.78 3.37 8.10
C ILE A 76 -6.77 4.51 8.33
N VAL A 77 -8.00 4.15 8.63
CA VAL A 77 -9.11 5.09 8.88
C VAL A 77 -9.73 4.80 10.24
N SER A 78 -10.52 5.74 10.76
CA SER A 78 -11.26 5.52 12.00
C SER A 78 -12.28 4.37 11.86
N LEU A 79 -12.65 3.74 12.98
CA LEU A 79 -13.67 2.68 12.99
C LEU A 79 -15.01 3.15 12.39
N PHE A 80 -15.39 4.40 12.63
CA PHE A 80 -16.61 4.99 12.09
C PHE A 80 -16.58 5.13 10.58
N GLU A 81 -15.45 5.56 10.01
CA GLU A 81 -15.26 5.66 8.56
C GLU A 81 -15.27 4.26 7.92
N ARG A 82 -14.59 3.29 8.54
CA ARG A 82 -14.57 1.89 8.07
C ARG A 82 -15.99 1.31 8.00
N HIS A 83 -16.79 1.45 9.05
CA HIS A 83 -18.14 0.88 9.08
C HIS A 83 -19.06 1.52 8.04
N ARG A 84 -18.95 2.84 7.79
CA ARG A 84 -19.70 3.50 6.71
C ARG A 84 -19.29 2.99 5.33
N ALA A 85 -17.99 2.85 5.07
CA ALA A 85 -17.49 2.31 3.80
C ALA A 85 -17.97 0.87 3.56
N SER A 86 -17.90 0.01 4.58
CA SER A 86 -18.41 -1.37 4.52
C SER A 86 -19.91 -1.43 4.27
N LYS A 87 -20.72 -0.59 4.95
CA LYS A 87 -22.16 -0.52 4.71
C LYS A 87 -22.49 -0.07 3.29
N LYS A 88 -21.78 0.94 2.77
CA LYS A 88 -21.98 1.42 1.39
C LYS A 88 -21.60 0.35 0.36
N ALA A 89 -20.48 -0.35 0.57
CA ALA A 89 -20.05 -1.44 -0.30
C ALA A 89 -21.06 -2.60 -0.30
N LEU A 90 -21.57 -2.99 0.87
CA LEU A 90 -22.61 -4.01 1.01
C LEU A 90 -23.90 -3.62 0.26
N LEU A 91 -24.36 -2.37 0.43
CA LEU A 91 -25.56 -1.88 -0.26
C LEU A 91 -25.39 -1.86 -1.78
N ALA A 92 -24.21 -1.51 -2.29
CA ALA A 92 -23.93 -1.55 -3.72
C ALA A 92 -23.93 -3.00 -4.26
N ALA A 93 -23.33 -3.95 -3.54
CA ALA A 93 -23.31 -5.35 -3.95
C ALA A 93 -24.73 -5.96 -4.04
N LEU A 94 -25.59 -5.66 -3.06
CA LEU A 94 -26.99 -6.14 -3.05
C LEU A 94 -27.85 -5.52 -4.16
N GLN A 95 -27.49 -4.35 -4.68
CA GLN A 95 -28.19 -3.73 -5.82
C GLN A 95 -27.80 -4.36 -7.16
N HIS A 96 -26.61 -4.96 -7.25
CA HIS A 96 -26.10 -5.60 -8.48
C HIS A 96 -26.50 -7.08 -8.62
N GLU A 97 -27.00 -7.74 -7.57
CA GLU A 97 -27.51 -9.14 -7.64
C GLU A 97 -28.98 -9.22 -8.08
N GLY A 98 -29.62 -8.08 -8.42
CA GLY A 98 -31.03 -7.98 -8.80
C GLY A 98 -31.32 -7.85 -10.30
N GLU A 99 -30.32 -7.97 -11.18
CA GLU A 99 -30.47 -8.01 -12.65
C GLU A 99 -30.11 -9.41 -13.20
#